data_AF-A0A3S0RZZ4-F1
#
_entry.id   AF-A0A3S0RZZ4-F1
#
_cell.length_a   1.000
_cell.length_b   1.000
_cell.length_c   1.000
_cell.angle_alpha   90.00
_cell.angle_beta   90.00
_cell.angle_gamma   90.00
#
_symmetry.space_group_name_H-M   'P 1'
#
loop_
_entity.id
_entity.type
_entity.pdbx_description
1 polymer ?
#
loop_
_entity_poly.entity_id
_entity_poly.type
_entity_poly.pdbx_seq_one_letter_code
_entity_poly.pdbx_strand_id
1 'polypeptide(L)'
;MICDLQSLQSCLDQLPSSVRHQLPANFSEFNQLLGQRGAMVMAVEDRSIAGLILTSPENIPESLSVNLSGSIVSFNLENQHQLTLWHEMGHLEAKELLDSGLIDELTPYMHEWLADCYLAWRVARETGSLGLIWQQYHRRNIDVMQNVTAMSHWTVPVLSQLLSRYTLQELMAFETFSDLMVDILPQLALLEPDSLAEFSSLLHRTFSTQVLQPLPNYMFWRKPDLGHYLEPTLIKLLGEDAAQHWLREQRMLAGNDVLPEKQSEQAEL
;
A
#
# COMPACT_ATOMS: atom_id res chain seq x y z
N MET A 1 18.15 9.91 -10.40
CA MET A 1 18.69 11.00 -9.55
C MET A 1 17.72 11.29 -8.43
N ILE A 2 18.20 11.49 -7.21
CA ILE A 2 17.35 11.76 -6.03
C ILE A 2 17.64 13.19 -5.57
N CYS A 3 16.60 13.99 -5.35
CA CYS A 3 16.73 15.39 -5.01
C CYS A 3 15.70 15.81 -3.98
N ASP A 4 16.17 16.44 -2.90
CA ASP A 4 15.29 17.15 -1.99
C ASP A 4 14.77 18.43 -2.63
N LEU A 5 13.50 18.73 -2.39
CA LEU A 5 12.84 19.92 -2.91
C LEU A 5 13.58 21.20 -2.54
N GLN A 6 14.16 21.27 -1.34
CA GLN A 6 14.93 22.43 -0.88
C GLN A 6 16.21 22.68 -1.71
N SER A 7 16.78 21.63 -2.31
CA SER A 7 18.01 21.67 -3.12
C SER A 7 17.73 21.49 -4.62
N LEU A 8 16.47 21.58 -5.04
CA LEU A 8 16.04 21.20 -6.38
C LEU A 8 16.79 21.94 -7.49
N GLN A 9 17.01 23.25 -7.36
CA GLN A 9 17.71 24.00 -8.41
C GLN A 9 19.13 23.49 -8.65
N SER A 10 19.92 23.33 -7.58
CA SER A 10 21.29 22.81 -7.66
C SER A 10 21.34 21.38 -8.18
N CYS A 11 20.29 20.61 -7.93
CA CYS A 11 20.08 19.28 -8.49
C CYS A 11 19.85 19.33 -10.01
N LEU A 12 18.91 20.17 -10.46
CA LEU A 12 18.57 20.30 -11.88
C LEU A 12 19.74 20.81 -12.72
N ASP A 13 20.60 21.66 -12.14
CA ASP A 13 21.79 22.17 -12.81
C ASP A 13 22.85 21.10 -13.11
N GLN A 14 22.78 19.94 -12.44
CA GLN A 14 23.67 18.80 -12.67
C GLN A 14 23.16 17.85 -13.78
N LEU A 15 21.92 18.04 -14.23
CA LEU A 15 21.33 17.17 -15.23
C LEU A 15 21.82 17.52 -16.64
N PRO A 16 22.09 16.52 -17.51
CA PRO A 16 22.29 16.76 -18.92
C PRO A 16 21.12 17.55 -19.51
N SER A 17 21.40 18.41 -20.48
CA SER A 17 20.36 19.21 -21.13
C SER A 17 19.26 18.34 -21.72
N SER A 18 19.59 17.19 -22.33
CA SER A 18 18.62 16.21 -22.86
C SER A 18 17.58 15.76 -21.84
N VAL A 19 18.00 15.55 -20.59
CA VAL A 19 17.14 15.14 -19.47
C VAL A 19 16.36 16.33 -18.92
N ARG A 20 17.04 17.47 -18.75
CA ARG A 20 16.42 18.69 -18.19
C ARG A 20 15.22 19.19 -18.99
N HIS A 21 15.21 19.01 -20.32
CA HIS A 21 14.10 19.41 -21.19
C HIS A 21 12.84 18.56 -21.04
N GLN A 22 12.94 17.36 -20.45
CA GLN A 22 11.80 16.47 -20.20
C GLN A 22 11.11 16.75 -18.86
N LEU A 23 11.77 17.54 -18.00
CA LEU A 23 11.30 17.86 -16.65
C LEU A 23 10.61 19.24 -16.63
N PRO A 24 9.74 19.50 -15.63
CA PRO A 24 9.07 20.79 -15.45
C PRO A 24 10.02 21.99 -15.57
N ALA A 25 9.54 23.07 -16.17
CA ALA A 25 10.41 24.19 -16.55
C ALA A 25 10.85 25.01 -15.33
N ASN A 26 10.00 25.09 -14.31
CA ASN A 26 10.20 25.96 -13.14
C ASN A 26 9.82 25.27 -11.83
N PHE A 27 10.34 25.82 -10.72
CA PHE A 27 10.13 25.30 -9.36
C PHE A 27 8.63 25.21 -8.97
N SER A 28 7.80 26.13 -9.46
CA SER A 28 6.37 26.16 -9.12
C SER A 28 5.64 24.93 -9.65
N GLU A 29 5.97 24.46 -10.85
CA GLU A 29 5.39 23.25 -11.43
C GLU A 29 5.78 22.01 -10.62
N PHE A 30 7.04 21.91 -10.17
CA PHE A 30 7.47 20.82 -9.28
C PHE A 30 6.70 20.81 -7.96
N ASN A 31 6.54 21.97 -7.32
CA ASN A 31 5.74 22.09 -6.10
C ASN A 31 4.27 21.70 -6.31
N GLN A 32 3.69 22.10 -7.45
CA GLN A 32 2.31 21.77 -7.77
C GLN A 32 2.12 20.27 -7.99
N LEU A 33 3.06 19.62 -8.69
CA LEU A 33 3.02 18.18 -8.94
C LEU A 33 3.23 17.37 -7.66
N LEU A 34 4.17 17.78 -6.82
CA LEU A 34 4.44 17.11 -5.54
C LEU A 34 3.28 17.32 -4.56
N GLY A 35 2.71 18.52 -4.53
CA GLY A 35 1.62 18.88 -3.63
C GLY A 35 2.00 18.63 -2.17
N GLN A 36 1.19 17.82 -1.47
CA GLN A 36 1.41 17.42 -0.07
C GLN A 36 2.08 16.03 0.05
N ARG A 37 2.58 15.46 -1.05
CA ARG A 37 3.22 14.15 -1.03
C ARG A 37 4.62 14.25 -0.41
N GLY A 38 5.04 13.14 0.21
CA GLY A 38 6.38 12.97 0.75
C GLY A 38 7.46 12.78 -0.32
N ALA A 39 7.08 12.23 -1.47
CA ALA A 39 7.93 12.14 -2.65
C ALA A 39 7.10 12.01 -3.92
N MET A 40 7.76 12.15 -5.07
CA MET A 40 7.24 11.77 -6.38
C MET A 40 8.37 11.40 -7.31
N VAL A 41 8.04 10.65 -8.35
CA VAL A 41 8.96 10.29 -9.42
C VAL A 41 8.55 10.88 -10.76
N MET A 42 9.54 11.28 -11.56
CA MET A 42 9.40 11.61 -12.97
C MET A 42 10.40 10.77 -13.75
N ALA A 43 9.90 9.78 -14.49
CA ALA A 43 10.72 9.02 -15.42
C ALA A 43 11.17 9.90 -16.58
N VAL A 44 12.35 9.61 -17.13
CA VAL A 44 12.91 10.32 -18.30
C VAL A 44 13.48 9.31 -19.28
N GLU A 45 13.52 9.68 -20.55
CA GLU A 45 14.17 8.91 -21.62
C GLU A 45 15.64 9.33 -21.71
N ASP A 46 16.52 8.57 -21.06
CA ASP A 46 17.97 8.73 -21.15
C ASP A 46 18.69 7.38 -20.93
N ARG A 47 19.89 7.22 -21.47
CA ARG A 47 20.65 5.96 -21.36
C ARG A 47 21.27 5.71 -19.98
N SER A 48 21.40 6.76 -19.18
CA SER A 48 22.13 6.74 -17.90
C SER A 48 21.32 7.27 -16.72
N ILE A 49 20.18 7.90 -16.98
CA ILE A 49 19.30 8.47 -15.97
C ILE A 49 17.89 7.94 -16.21
N ALA A 50 17.41 7.06 -15.32
CA ALA A 50 16.05 6.52 -15.39
C ALA A 50 14.97 7.56 -15.03
N GLY A 51 15.31 8.54 -14.18
CA GLY A 51 14.36 9.55 -13.73
C GLY A 51 14.88 10.45 -12.61
N LEU A 52 14.03 11.39 -12.23
CA LEU A 52 14.18 12.25 -11.06
C LEU A 52 13.18 11.83 -9.98
N ILE A 53 13.68 11.46 -8.81
CA ILE A 53 12.88 11.30 -7.60
C ILE A 53 13.02 12.59 -6.79
N LEU A 54 11.90 13.28 -6.59
CA LEU A 54 11.80 14.49 -5.79
C LEU A 54 11.27 14.14 -4.41
N THR A 55 12.00 14.51 -3.35
CA THR A 55 11.63 14.24 -1.96
C THR A 55 11.24 15.53 -1.23
N SER A 56 10.21 15.44 -0.40
CA SER A 56 9.85 16.45 0.62
C SER A 56 9.76 15.73 1.96
N PRO A 57 10.91 15.55 2.66
CA PRO A 57 10.98 14.82 3.92
C PRO A 57 9.97 15.31 4.97
N GLU A 58 9.72 16.63 5.01
CA GLU A 58 8.78 17.28 5.94
C GLU A 58 7.33 16.76 5.81
N ASN A 59 6.97 16.22 4.64
CA ASN A 59 5.63 15.69 4.36
C ASN A 59 5.52 14.17 4.61
N ILE A 60 6.59 13.51 5.05
CA ILE A 60 6.59 12.07 5.31
C ILE A 60 6.16 11.84 6.76
N PRO A 61 5.04 11.11 7.00
CA PRO A 61 4.55 10.89 8.35
C PRO A 61 5.46 9.92 9.12
N GLU A 62 5.70 10.20 10.39
CA GLU A 62 6.37 9.28 11.33
C GLU A 62 5.39 8.31 12.01
N SER A 63 4.10 8.61 11.96
CA SER A 63 3.05 7.74 12.50
C SER A 63 1.71 7.95 11.79
N LEU A 64 0.84 6.95 11.89
CA LEU A 64 -0.54 6.98 11.43
C LEU A 64 -1.48 6.73 12.61
N SER A 65 -2.75 7.08 12.50
CA SER A 65 -3.74 6.82 13.54
C SER A 65 -5.12 6.51 12.97
N VAL A 66 -5.75 5.45 13.43
CA VAL A 66 -7.06 5.01 12.96
C VAL A 66 -8.03 4.88 14.14
N ASN A 67 -9.30 5.21 13.90
CA ASN A 67 -10.36 4.98 14.88
C ASN A 67 -10.94 3.58 14.68
N LEU A 68 -10.79 2.72 15.69
CA LEU A 68 -11.34 1.37 15.73
C LEU A 68 -12.33 1.30 16.89
N SER A 69 -13.62 1.25 16.57
CA SER A 69 -14.73 1.13 17.54
C SER A 69 -14.70 2.17 18.67
N GLY A 70 -14.38 3.43 18.32
CA GLY A 70 -14.34 4.55 19.27
C GLY A 70 -13.01 4.75 19.99
N SER A 71 -12.02 3.89 19.73
CA SER A 71 -10.65 4.05 20.24
C SER A 71 -9.71 4.49 19.13
N ILE A 72 -8.90 5.52 19.39
CA ILE A 72 -7.83 5.95 18.48
C ILE A 72 -6.60 5.08 18.76
N VAL A 73 -6.13 4.37 17.74
CA VAL A 73 -4.93 3.54 17.80
C VAL A 73 -3.88 4.13 16.87
N SER A 74 -2.65 4.29 17.36
CA SER A 74 -1.54 4.84 16.58
C SER A 74 -0.57 3.76 16.13
N PHE A 75 0.02 3.95 14.95
CA PHE A 75 1.00 3.07 14.35
C PHE A 75 2.25 3.87 13.98
N ASN A 76 3.37 3.56 14.63
CA ASN A 76 4.65 4.22 14.34
C ASN A 76 5.27 3.63 13.06
N LEU A 77 5.86 4.50 12.25
CA LEU A 77 6.50 4.15 10.99
C LEU A 77 8.03 4.27 11.14
N GLU A 78 8.71 3.14 11.09
CA GLU A 78 10.18 3.07 11.11
C GLU A 78 10.74 3.30 9.71
N ASN A 79 11.83 4.07 9.60
CA ASN A 79 12.56 4.31 8.35
C ASN A 79 11.67 4.77 7.16
N GLN A 80 10.60 5.52 7.43
CA GLN A 80 9.60 5.84 6.43
C GLN A 80 10.17 6.67 5.25
N HIS A 81 11.18 7.50 5.49
CA HIS A 81 11.89 8.22 4.41
C HIS A 81 12.52 7.25 3.40
N GLN A 82 13.20 6.22 3.90
CA GLN A 82 13.85 5.21 3.08
C GLN A 82 12.83 4.33 2.34
N LEU A 83 11.74 3.95 3.01
CA LEU A 83 10.65 3.20 2.38
C LEU A 83 9.96 4.01 1.28
N THR A 84 9.71 5.29 1.51
CA THR A 84 9.15 6.19 0.51
C THR A 84 10.08 6.26 -0.70
N LEU A 85 11.38 6.45 -0.48
CA LEU A 85 12.35 6.45 -1.56
C LEU A 85 12.38 5.13 -2.34
N TRP A 86 12.40 3.98 -1.67
CA TRP A 86 12.37 2.68 -2.36
C TRP A 86 11.07 2.46 -3.13
N HIS A 87 9.93 2.93 -2.63
CA HIS A 87 8.68 2.90 -3.38
C HIS A 87 8.79 3.73 -4.68
N GLU A 88 9.28 4.97 -4.60
CA GLU A 88 9.47 5.81 -5.79
C GLU A 88 10.46 5.21 -6.81
N MET A 89 11.51 4.54 -6.33
CA MET A 89 12.40 3.77 -7.20
C MET A 89 11.66 2.61 -7.89
N GLY A 90 10.75 1.96 -7.17
CA GLY A 90 9.93 0.88 -7.71
C GLY A 90 9.04 1.31 -8.88
N HIS A 91 8.60 2.57 -8.93
CA HIS A 91 7.89 3.09 -10.10
C HIS A 91 8.80 3.21 -11.35
N LEU A 92 10.10 3.52 -11.18
CA LEU A 92 11.06 3.51 -12.29
C LEU A 92 11.30 2.09 -12.79
N GLU A 93 11.41 1.15 -11.88
CA GLU A 93 11.60 -0.27 -12.19
C GLU A 93 10.35 -0.83 -12.89
N ALA A 94 9.15 -0.45 -12.47
CA ALA A 94 7.91 -0.82 -13.16
C ALA A 94 7.90 -0.35 -14.63
N LYS A 95 8.45 0.85 -14.91
CA LYS A 95 8.63 1.32 -16.28
C LYS A 95 9.65 0.48 -17.04
N GLU A 96 10.75 0.08 -16.42
CA GLU A 96 11.75 -0.80 -17.05
C GLU A 96 11.15 -2.17 -17.42
N LEU A 97 10.25 -2.72 -16.58
CA LEU A 97 9.53 -3.96 -16.92
C LEU A 97 8.64 -3.79 -18.16
N LEU A 98 8.00 -2.64 -18.32
CA LEU A 98 7.22 -2.30 -19.51
C LEU A 98 8.13 -2.15 -20.74
N ASP A 99 9.22 -1.38 -20.61
CA ASP A 99 10.14 -1.09 -21.71
C ASP A 99 10.89 -2.36 -22.18
N SER A 100 11.14 -3.30 -21.28
CA SER A 100 11.72 -4.63 -21.60
C SER A 100 10.72 -5.62 -22.20
N GLY A 101 9.42 -5.31 -22.15
CA GLY A 101 8.35 -6.19 -22.62
C GLY A 101 8.05 -7.36 -21.68
N LEU A 102 8.46 -7.30 -20.40
CA LEU A 102 8.04 -8.30 -19.41
C LEU A 102 6.56 -8.16 -19.08
N ILE A 103 6.04 -6.93 -19.13
CA ILE A 103 4.61 -6.61 -19.03
C ILE A 103 4.19 -5.82 -20.26
N ASP A 104 2.96 -6.06 -20.74
CA ASP A 104 2.45 -5.43 -21.97
C ASP A 104 1.82 -4.05 -21.71
N GLU A 105 1.34 -3.83 -20.49
CA GLU A 105 0.70 -2.59 -20.08
C GLU A 105 1.03 -2.24 -18.63
N LEU A 106 0.93 -0.95 -18.32
CA LEU A 106 1.17 -0.43 -16.98
C LEU A 106 0.03 0.50 -16.58
N THR A 107 -0.98 -0.07 -15.92
CA THR A 107 -2.13 0.69 -15.41
C THR A 107 -1.75 1.48 -14.15
N PRO A 108 -2.50 2.53 -13.78
CA PRO A 108 -2.24 3.28 -12.55
C PRO A 108 -2.22 2.42 -11.28
N TYR A 109 -3.07 1.39 -11.18
CA TYR A 109 -3.05 0.47 -10.04
C TYR A 109 -1.81 -0.45 -10.08
N MET A 110 -1.40 -0.89 -11.27
CA MET A 110 -0.18 -1.67 -11.46
C MET A 110 1.08 -0.90 -11.09
N HIS A 111 1.15 0.38 -11.43
CA HIS A 111 2.24 1.26 -10.98
C HIS A 111 2.46 1.19 -9.48
N GLU A 112 1.39 1.19 -8.68
CA GLU A 112 1.44 1.19 -7.22
C GLU A 112 1.89 -0.15 -6.65
N TRP A 113 1.27 -1.26 -7.08
CA TRP A 113 1.63 -2.56 -6.51
C TRP A 113 2.97 -3.07 -7.00
N LEU A 114 3.40 -2.76 -8.23
CA LEU A 114 4.77 -3.08 -8.69
C LEU A 114 5.80 -2.32 -7.85
N ALA A 115 5.54 -1.06 -7.52
CA ALA A 115 6.42 -0.27 -6.67
C ALA A 115 6.52 -0.84 -5.24
N ASP A 116 5.40 -1.30 -4.68
CA ASP A 116 5.42 -1.97 -3.37
C ASP A 116 6.07 -3.37 -3.42
N CYS A 117 5.97 -4.11 -4.53
CA CYS A 117 6.73 -5.35 -4.74
C CYS A 117 8.24 -5.09 -4.82
N TYR A 118 8.65 -4.03 -5.53
CA TYR A 118 10.06 -3.62 -5.58
C TYR A 118 10.56 -3.23 -4.20
N LEU A 119 9.78 -2.44 -3.45
CA LEU A 119 10.08 -2.09 -2.07
C LEU A 119 10.27 -3.35 -1.22
N ALA A 120 9.37 -4.34 -1.33
CA ALA A 120 9.46 -5.59 -0.57
C ALA A 120 10.77 -6.34 -0.86
N TRP A 121 11.11 -6.51 -2.15
CA TRP A 121 12.36 -7.12 -2.58
C TRP A 121 13.58 -6.35 -2.07
N ARG A 122 13.58 -5.02 -2.21
CA ARG A 122 14.68 -4.16 -1.79
C ARG A 122 14.88 -4.21 -0.28
N VAL A 123 13.80 -4.12 0.49
CA VAL A 123 13.83 -4.23 1.96
C VAL A 123 14.43 -5.57 2.38
N ALA A 124 13.99 -6.68 1.78
CA ALA A 124 14.51 -8.00 2.12
C ALA A 124 16.02 -8.08 1.90
N ARG A 125 16.51 -7.58 0.76
CA ARG A 125 17.94 -7.60 0.41
C ARG A 125 18.80 -6.67 1.25
N GLU A 126 18.32 -5.47 1.53
CA GLU A 126 19.11 -4.44 2.24
C GLU A 126 19.10 -4.63 3.76
N THR A 127 18.01 -5.18 4.31
CA THR A 127 17.81 -5.26 5.76
C THR A 127 17.84 -6.67 6.32
N GLY A 128 17.68 -7.69 5.47
CA GLY A 128 17.57 -9.08 5.93
C GLY A 128 16.36 -9.29 6.86
N SER A 129 15.27 -8.56 6.65
CA SER A 129 14.08 -8.61 7.49
C SER A 129 12.80 -8.38 6.70
N LEU A 130 11.71 -9.04 7.11
CA LEU A 130 10.36 -8.79 6.61
C LEU A 130 9.66 -7.63 7.35
N GLY A 131 10.24 -7.12 8.44
CA GLY A 131 9.58 -6.18 9.34
C GLY A 131 9.08 -4.91 8.64
N LEU A 132 9.92 -4.27 7.82
CA LEU A 132 9.54 -3.07 7.09
C LEU A 132 8.59 -3.37 5.90
N ILE A 133 8.57 -4.61 5.39
CA ILE A 133 7.61 -5.05 4.38
C ILE A 133 6.22 -5.15 5.01
N TRP A 134 6.14 -5.77 6.19
CA TRP A 134 4.91 -5.80 6.99
C TRP A 134 4.47 -4.40 7.41
N GLN A 135 5.40 -3.49 7.73
CA GLN A 135 5.04 -2.09 7.98
C GLN A 135 4.34 -1.46 6.77
N GLN A 136 4.86 -1.67 5.55
CA GLN A 136 4.22 -1.15 4.34
C GLN A 136 2.83 -1.77 4.13
N TYR A 137 2.68 -3.08 4.35
CA TYR A 137 1.38 -3.76 4.33
C TYR A 137 0.38 -3.11 5.29
N HIS A 138 0.78 -2.87 6.53
CA HIS A 138 -0.08 -2.25 7.55
C HIS A 138 -0.41 -0.80 7.19
N ARG A 139 0.57 -0.04 6.72
CA ARG A 139 0.40 1.34 6.27
C ARG A 139 -0.66 1.44 5.17
N ARG A 140 -0.60 0.60 4.13
CA ARG A 140 -1.60 0.61 3.04
C ARG A 140 -3.01 0.31 3.54
N ASN A 141 -3.15 -0.61 4.49
CA ASN A 141 -4.42 -0.88 5.14
C ASN A 141 -4.92 0.32 5.96
N ILE A 142 -4.06 0.92 6.78
CA ILE A 142 -4.42 2.08 7.61
C ILE A 142 -4.83 3.27 6.74
N ASP A 143 -4.11 3.54 5.64
CA ASP A 143 -4.42 4.62 4.72
C ASP A 143 -5.86 4.51 4.19
N VAL A 144 -6.30 3.31 3.76
CA VAL A 144 -7.69 3.11 3.29
C VAL A 144 -8.73 3.07 4.40
N MET A 145 -8.35 2.67 5.62
CA MET A 145 -9.23 2.77 6.79
C MET A 145 -9.46 4.25 7.16
N GLN A 146 -8.43 5.09 7.08
CA GLN A 146 -8.54 6.53 7.35
C GLN A 146 -9.33 7.24 6.25
N ASN A 147 -9.06 6.92 4.99
CA ASN A 147 -9.69 7.57 3.85
C ASN A 147 -9.73 6.63 2.64
N VAL A 148 -10.95 6.24 2.24
CA VAL A 148 -11.18 5.36 1.10
C VAL A 148 -10.65 5.92 -0.23
N THR A 149 -10.43 7.23 -0.36
CA THR A 149 -9.82 7.79 -1.58
C THR A 149 -8.38 7.31 -1.81
N ALA A 150 -7.73 6.72 -0.79
CA ALA A 150 -6.43 6.07 -0.92
C ALA A 150 -6.49 4.71 -1.63
N MET A 151 -7.68 4.22 -2.01
CA MET A 151 -7.87 2.88 -2.61
C MET A 151 -7.01 2.62 -3.85
N SER A 152 -6.70 3.64 -4.66
CA SER A 152 -5.82 3.47 -5.82
C SER A 152 -4.39 3.04 -5.45
N HIS A 153 -3.99 3.20 -4.18
CA HIS A 153 -2.69 2.80 -3.65
C HIS A 153 -2.81 1.59 -2.70
N TRP A 154 -3.97 0.92 -2.64
CA TRP A 154 -4.17 -0.23 -1.77
C TRP A 154 -3.66 -1.51 -2.43
N THR A 155 -2.38 -1.79 -2.22
CA THR A 155 -1.63 -2.89 -2.84
C THR A 155 -1.62 -4.17 -2.00
N VAL A 156 -2.31 -4.16 -0.85
CA VAL A 156 -2.37 -5.25 0.13
C VAL A 156 -2.77 -6.60 -0.49
N PRO A 157 -3.74 -6.69 -1.42
CA PRO A 157 -4.06 -7.96 -2.07
C PRO A 157 -2.87 -8.60 -2.79
N VAL A 158 -1.97 -7.80 -3.37
CA VAL A 158 -0.74 -8.29 -4.02
C VAL A 158 0.35 -8.58 -2.98
N LEU A 159 0.56 -7.66 -2.02
CA LEU A 159 1.56 -7.86 -0.97
C LEU A 159 1.28 -9.11 -0.11
N SER A 160 0.01 -9.43 0.16
CA SER A 160 -0.38 -10.65 0.87
C SER A 160 0.05 -11.92 0.14
N GLN A 161 -0.05 -11.94 -1.19
CA GLN A 161 0.38 -13.06 -2.02
C GLN A 161 1.90 -13.18 -2.02
N LEU A 162 2.62 -12.06 -2.13
CA LEU A 162 4.09 -12.04 -2.05
C LEU A 162 4.58 -12.56 -0.68
N LEU A 163 4.01 -12.06 0.42
CA LEU A 163 4.40 -12.42 1.79
C LEU A 163 4.00 -13.86 2.18
N SER A 164 2.95 -14.40 1.59
CA SER A 164 2.55 -15.81 1.81
C SER A 164 3.36 -16.78 0.95
N ARG A 165 3.86 -16.33 -0.20
CA ARG A 165 4.59 -17.16 -1.16
C ARG A 165 6.06 -17.33 -0.82
N TYR A 166 6.72 -16.25 -0.41
CA TYR A 166 8.17 -16.27 -0.24
C TYR A 166 8.56 -16.09 1.23
N THR A 167 9.47 -16.94 1.67
CA THR A 167 10.28 -16.69 2.85
C THR A 167 11.24 -15.52 2.61
N LEU A 168 11.81 -14.98 3.69
CA LEU A 168 12.86 -13.98 3.60
C LEU A 168 14.04 -14.45 2.74
N GLN A 169 14.49 -15.69 2.92
CA GLN A 169 15.64 -16.23 2.19
C GLN A 169 15.36 -16.34 0.69
N GLU A 170 14.13 -16.70 0.30
CA GLU A 170 13.72 -16.76 -1.10
C GLU A 170 13.64 -15.36 -1.72
N LEU A 171 13.06 -14.38 -1.03
CA LEU A 171 13.04 -12.99 -1.52
C LEU A 171 14.45 -12.42 -1.73
N MET A 172 15.38 -12.74 -0.84
CA MET A 172 16.77 -12.31 -0.95
C MET A 172 17.55 -13.02 -2.06
N ALA A 173 17.09 -14.20 -2.49
CA ALA A 173 17.77 -15.02 -3.50
C ALA A 173 17.60 -14.47 -4.93
N PHE A 174 16.57 -13.64 -5.18
CA PHE A 174 16.40 -12.98 -6.47
C PHE A 174 17.47 -11.90 -6.66
N GLU A 175 18.31 -12.09 -7.68
CA GLU A 175 19.44 -11.20 -7.98
C GLU A 175 18.97 -9.82 -8.46
N THR A 176 17.94 -9.81 -9.31
CA THR A 176 17.30 -8.60 -9.83
C THR A 176 15.81 -8.56 -9.48
N PHE A 177 15.21 -7.37 -9.56
CA PHE A 177 13.76 -7.23 -9.42
C PHE A 177 13.01 -7.92 -10.55
N SER A 178 13.56 -7.89 -11.77
CA SER A 178 13.00 -8.60 -12.92
C SER A 178 12.91 -10.11 -12.69
N ASP A 179 13.90 -10.73 -12.04
CA ASP A 179 13.87 -12.16 -11.70
C ASP A 179 12.70 -12.50 -10.76
N LEU A 180 12.44 -11.65 -9.75
CA LEU A 180 11.28 -11.80 -8.89
C LEU A 180 9.98 -11.68 -9.69
N MET A 181 9.90 -10.70 -10.59
CA MET A 181 8.70 -10.45 -11.40
C MET A 181 8.41 -11.61 -12.36
N VAL A 182 9.44 -12.17 -13.00
CA VAL A 182 9.32 -13.37 -13.84
C VAL A 182 8.72 -14.55 -13.06
N ASP A 183 9.09 -14.73 -11.78
CA ASP A 183 8.54 -15.81 -10.96
C ASP A 183 7.11 -15.53 -10.48
N ILE A 184 6.84 -14.32 -9.97
CA ILE A 184 5.56 -14.03 -9.31
C ILE A 184 4.43 -13.66 -10.27
N LEU A 185 4.71 -12.93 -11.35
CA LEU A 185 3.65 -12.39 -12.24
C LEU A 185 2.69 -13.46 -12.77
N PRO A 186 3.15 -14.65 -13.24
CA PRO A 186 2.25 -15.68 -13.75
C PRO A 186 1.33 -16.30 -12.68
N GLN A 187 1.58 -16.02 -11.40
CA GLN A 187 0.94 -16.66 -10.26
C GLN A 187 0.08 -15.69 -9.45
N LEU A 188 0.14 -14.39 -9.75
CA LEU A 188 -0.68 -13.40 -9.08
C LEU A 188 -2.15 -13.55 -9.48
N ALA A 189 -3.00 -13.72 -8.48
CA ALA A 189 -4.43 -13.53 -8.60
C ALA A 189 -4.74 -12.04 -8.39
N LEU A 190 -4.79 -11.28 -9.48
CA LEU A 190 -5.15 -9.86 -9.42
C LEU A 190 -6.64 -9.70 -9.18
N LEU A 191 -7.01 -8.68 -8.41
CA LEU A 191 -8.42 -8.35 -8.19
C LEU A 191 -9.00 -7.65 -9.42
N GLU A 192 -10.18 -8.10 -9.83
CA GLU A 192 -10.97 -7.40 -10.83
C GLU A 192 -11.39 -6.00 -10.33
N PRO A 193 -11.54 -5.00 -11.22
CA PRO A 193 -11.94 -3.64 -10.85
C PRO A 193 -13.22 -3.58 -9.99
N ASP A 194 -14.21 -4.43 -10.29
CA ASP A 194 -15.45 -4.51 -9.51
C ASP A 194 -15.19 -4.98 -8.08
N SER A 195 -14.25 -5.90 -7.87
CA SER A 195 -13.89 -6.36 -6.51
C SER A 195 -13.22 -5.24 -5.70
N LEU A 196 -12.36 -4.43 -6.32
CA LEU A 196 -11.79 -3.24 -5.68
C LEU A 196 -12.87 -2.21 -5.32
N ALA A 197 -13.88 -2.01 -6.17
CA ALA A 197 -15.01 -1.14 -5.89
C ALA A 197 -15.89 -1.65 -4.74
N GLU A 198 -16.11 -2.96 -4.65
CA GLU A 198 -16.79 -3.60 -3.52
C GLU A 198 -16.01 -3.40 -2.21
N PHE A 199 -14.69 -3.63 -2.22
CA PHE A 199 -13.84 -3.38 -1.05
C PHE A 199 -13.84 -1.92 -0.64
N SER A 200 -13.77 -0.99 -1.59
CA SER A 200 -13.87 0.45 -1.35
C SER A 200 -15.17 0.80 -0.62
N SER A 201 -16.28 0.27 -1.12
CA SER A 201 -17.60 0.47 -0.50
C SER A 201 -17.66 -0.11 0.93
N LEU A 202 -17.10 -1.30 1.16
CA LEU A 202 -17.04 -1.93 2.48
C LEU A 202 -16.14 -1.15 3.46
N LEU A 203 -14.96 -0.71 3.03
CA LEU A 203 -14.02 0.06 3.84
C LEU A 203 -14.63 1.41 4.23
N HIS A 204 -15.17 2.15 3.26
CA HIS A 204 -15.89 3.39 3.53
C HIS A 204 -17.00 3.16 4.55
N ARG A 205 -17.77 2.09 4.39
CA ARG A 205 -18.84 1.77 5.34
C ARG A 205 -18.34 1.45 6.75
N THR A 206 -17.24 0.72 6.85
CA THR A 206 -16.75 0.17 8.12
C THR A 206 -16.01 1.22 8.93
N PHE A 207 -15.27 2.12 8.27
CA PHE A 207 -14.36 3.05 8.94
C PHE A 207 -14.74 4.54 8.80
N SER A 208 -15.65 4.92 7.88
CA SER A 208 -16.08 6.31 7.76
C SER A 208 -17.03 6.72 8.87
N THR A 209 -16.78 7.89 9.46
CA THR A 209 -17.67 8.52 10.44
C THR A 209 -18.94 9.11 9.81
N GLN A 210 -19.03 9.14 8.47
CA GLN A 210 -20.13 9.76 7.72
C GLN A 210 -21.29 8.80 7.41
N VAL A 211 -21.16 7.51 7.72
CA VAL A 211 -22.22 6.53 7.44
C VAL A 211 -23.24 6.49 8.57
N LEU A 212 -24.43 7.00 8.28
CA LEU A 212 -25.47 7.26 9.29
C LEU A 212 -26.31 6.04 9.68
N GLN A 213 -26.26 4.93 8.93
CA GLN A 213 -27.06 3.73 9.25
C GLN A 213 -26.26 2.41 9.21
N PRO A 214 -26.36 1.59 10.27
CA PRO A 214 -25.75 0.27 10.29
C PRO A 214 -26.49 -0.66 9.32
N LEU A 215 -25.78 -1.25 8.35
CA LEU A 215 -26.29 -2.38 7.56
C LEU A 215 -25.32 -3.56 7.74
N PRO A 216 -25.52 -4.40 8.77
CA PRO A 216 -24.57 -5.45 9.13
C PRO A 216 -24.39 -6.52 8.05
N ASN A 217 -25.37 -6.69 7.15
CA ASN A 217 -25.36 -7.66 6.04
C ASN A 217 -24.94 -7.06 4.68
N TYR A 218 -24.55 -5.78 4.65
CA TYR A 218 -24.11 -5.17 3.40
C TYR A 218 -22.88 -5.89 2.85
N MET A 219 -22.97 -6.35 1.59
CA MET A 219 -21.92 -7.11 0.90
C MET A 219 -21.34 -8.25 1.75
N PHE A 220 -22.20 -8.99 2.47
CA PHE A 220 -21.77 -10.04 3.41
C PHE A 220 -20.86 -11.09 2.77
N TRP A 221 -21.04 -11.40 1.49
CA TRP A 221 -20.22 -12.37 0.75
C TRP A 221 -18.77 -11.93 0.60
N ARG A 222 -18.49 -10.62 0.62
CA ARG A 222 -17.16 -10.03 0.40
C ARG A 222 -16.42 -9.73 1.71
N LYS A 223 -17.14 -9.64 2.83
CA LYS A 223 -16.56 -9.33 4.14
C LYS A 223 -15.47 -10.31 4.59
N PRO A 224 -15.60 -11.65 4.39
CA PRO A 224 -14.52 -12.58 4.72
C PRO A 224 -13.21 -12.29 3.98
N ASP A 225 -13.29 -12.03 2.66
CA ASP A 225 -12.12 -11.71 1.85
C ASP A 225 -11.45 -10.41 2.32
N LEU A 226 -12.25 -9.38 2.64
CA LEU A 226 -11.71 -8.14 3.20
C LEU A 226 -11.07 -8.39 4.56
N GLY A 227 -11.73 -9.18 5.42
CA GLY A 227 -11.22 -9.57 6.72
C GLY A 227 -9.85 -10.21 6.65
N HIS A 228 -9.62 -11.11 5.70
CA HIS A 228 -8.33 -11.74 5.46
C HIS A 228 -7.21 -10.71 5.21
N TYR A 229 -7.48 -9.67 4.42
CA TYR A 229 -6.49 -8.61 4.15
C TYR A 229 -6.27 -7.68 5.35
N LEU A 230 -7.29 -7.42 6.16
CA LEU A 230 -7.20 -6.50 7.30
C LEU A 230 -6.65 -7.18 8.57
N GLU A 231 -6.86 -8.48 8.73
CA GLU A 231 -6.56 -9.24 9.95
C GLU A 231 -5.11 -9.05 10.45
N PRO A 232 -4.05 -9.18 9.62
CA PRO A 232 -2.68 -8.95 10.10
C PRO A 232 -2.48 -7.54 10.67
N THR A 233 -3.11 -6.54 10.06
CA THR A 233 -3.04 -5.14 10.52
C THR A 233 -3.81 -4.95 11.81
N LEU A 234 -5.01 -5.52 11.93
CA LEU A 234 -5.81 -5.43 13.15
C LEU A 234 -5.10 -6.13 14.32
N ILE A 235 -4.47 -7.29 14.10
CA ILE A 235 -3.65 -7.97 15.12
C ILE A 235 -2.48 -7.09 15.53
N LYS A 236 -1.78 -6.45 14.57
CA LYS A 236 -0.67 -5.55 14.86
C LYS A 236 -1.09 -4.34 15.71
N LEU A 237 -2.31 -3.82 15.49
CA LEU A 237 -2.82 -2.62 16.16
C LEU A 237 -3.47 -2.91 17.52
N LEU A 238 -4.24 -4.00 17.61
CA LEU A 238 -5.11 -4.29 18.76
C LEU A 238 -4.60 -5.45 19.63
N GLY A 239 -3.68 -6.27 19.12
CA GLY A 239 -3.41 -7.61 19.65
C GLY A 239 -4.42 -8.65 19.14
N GLU A 240 -4.07 -9.92 19.29
CA GLU A 240 -4.80 -11.05 18.70
C GLU A 240 -6.26 -11.14 19.17
N ASP A 241 -6.50 -11.17 20.48
CA ASP A 241 -7.85 -11.34 21.04
C ASP A 241 -8.80 -10.20 20.63
N ALA A 242 -8.34 -8.96 20.72
CA ALA A 242 -9.13 -7.78 20.39
C ALA A 242 -9.38 -7.67 18.88
N ALA A 243 -8.40 -8.03 18.04
CA ALA A 243 -8.59 -8.11 16.59
C ALA A 243 -9.62 -9.17 16.20
N GLN A 244 -9.54 -10.37 16.78
CA GLN A 244 -10.50 -11.44 16.53
C GLN A 244 -11.91 -11.09 16.98
N HIS A 245 -12.04 -10.40 18.12
CA HIS A 245 -13.33 -9.89 18.58
C HIS A 245 -13.89 -8.86 17.59
N TRP A 246 -13.07 -7.88 17.19
CA TRP A 246 -13.47 -6.84 16.23
C TRP A 246 -13.90 -7.44 14.88
N LEU A 247 -13.12 -8.38 14.32
CA LEU A 247 -13.45 -9.05 13.06
C LEU A 247 -14.78 -9.82 13.15
N ARG A 248 -15.08 -10.45 14.30
CA ARG A 248 -16.37 -11.09 14.55
C ARG A 248 -17.53 -10.10 14.56
N GLU A 249 -17.38 -8.98 15.28
CA GLU A 249 -18.40 -7.93 15.34
C GLU A 249 -18.71 -7.37 13.94
N GLN A 250 -17.67 -7.20 13.11
CA GLN A 250 -17.82 -6.72 11.74
C GLN A 250 -18.26 -7.79 10.73
N ARG A 251 -18.38 -9.06 11.16
CA ARG A 251 -18.70 -10.24 10.32
C ARG A 251 -17.70 -10.44 9.18
N MET A 252 -16.41 -10.27 9.49
CA MET A 252 -15.29 -10.36 8.55
C MET A 252 -14.49 -11.66 8.69
N LEU A 253 -14.84 -12.56 9.60
CA LEU A 253 -14.24 -13.90 9.64
C LEU A 253 -14.91 -14.82 8.62
N ALA A 254 -14.13 -15.70 7.98
CA ALA A 254 -14.66 -16.80 7.18
C ALA A 254 -15.53 -17.71 8.07
N GLY A 255 -16.66 -18.16 7.52
CA GLY A 255 -17.83 -18.65 8.27
C GLY A 255 -17.55 -19.52 9.49
N ASN A 256 -18.09 -19.07 10.62
CA ASN A 256 -19.06 -19.86 11.35
C ASN A 256 -20.25 -18.94 11.66
N ASP A 257 -21.33 -19.12 10.92
CA ASP A 257 -22.67 -18.80 11.42
C ASP A 257 -22.86 -19.58 12.73
N VAL A 258 -22.58 -18.93 13.86
CA VAL A 258 -23.21 -19.25 15.14
C VAL A 258 -23.91 -17.99 15.59
N LEU A 259 -25.14 -17.83 15.09
CA LEU A 259 -26.18 -17.19 15.87
C LEU A 259 -26.25 -17.92 17.23
N PRO A 260 -26.15 -17.25 18.39
CA PRO A 260 -26.85 -17.74 19.55
C PRO A 260 -28.32 -17.30 19.40
N GLU A 261 -29.10 -18.04 18.61
CA GLU A 261 -30.53 -18.12 18.88
C GLU A 261 -30.71 -19.07 20.08
N LYS A 262 -30.90 -18.47 21.25
CA LYS A 262 -31.75 -18.95 22.36
C LYS A 262 -31.97 -17.74 23.26
N GLN A 263 -33.09 -17.04 23.11
CA GLN A 263 -34.27 -17.24 23.95
C GLN A 263 -33.89 -17.53 25.40
N SER A 264 -33.78 -16.48 26.22
CA SER A 264 -34.13 -16.58 27.63
C SER A 264 -35.50 -15.93 27.80
N GLU A 265 -36.44 -16.79 28.11
CA GLU A 265 -37.82 -16.54 28.43
C GLU A 265 -37.98 -15.48 29.53
N GLN A 266 -39.12 -14.78 29.40
CA GLN A 266 -39.93 -14.19 30.46
C GLN A 266 -39.50 -14.55 31.89
N ALA A 267 -39.10 -13.53 32.65
CA ALA A 267 -39.27 -13.49 34.10
C ALA A 267 -40.44 -12.53 34.40
N GLU A 268 -41.67 -13.03 34.23
CA GLU A 268 -42.81 -12.60 35.02
C GLU A 268 -43.08 -13.72 36.04
N LEU A 269 -42.75 -13.45 37.30
CA LEU A 269 -43.48 -13.83 38.52
C LEU A 269 -42.76 -13.24 39.74
#